data_AF-A0A8K0NVL7-F1
#
_entry.id   AF-A0A8K0NVL7-F1
#
_cell.length_a   1.000
_cell.length_b   1.000
_cell.length_c   1.000
_cell.angle_alpha   90.00
_cell.angle_beta   90.00
_cell.angle_gamma   90.00
#
_symmetry.space_group_name_H-M   'P 1'
#
loop_
_entity.id
_entity.type
_entity.pdbx_description
1 polymer ?
#
loop_
_entity_poly.entity_id
_entity_poly.type
_entity_poly.pdbx_seq_one_letter_code
_entity_poly.pdbx_strand_id
1 'polypeptide(L)'
;MAPTVARKKDLEDDNAELRKTLAYLQTDLQQEFSAFKEELAKFKKEPSRSSEAISLEERFIAFEGKVFSEIASLTTRSDTLEERMDSLEQYSRRNCLLVHGIQEESKEDCIKTAVTLFRDKIKVPIDEWLSKMSPDYEDIEEEEGEEEDNAISAFG
;
A
#
# COMPACT_ATOMS: atom_id res chain seq x y z
N MET A 1 -13.64 1.75 14.90
CA MET A 1 -12.32 1.80 14.22
C MET A 1 -12.05 0.63 13.25
N ALA A 2 -13.07 -0.03 12.68
CA ALA A 2 -12.90 -1.19 11.79
C ALA A 2 -12.68 -0.95 10.25
N PRO A 3 -12.90 0.23 9.65
CA PRO A 3 -12.96 0.34 8.18
C PRO A 3 -11.58 0.35 7.50
N THR A 4 -10.50 0.65 8.22
CA THR A 4 -9.16 0.86 7.64
C THR A 4 -8.42 -0.43 7.32
N VAL A 5 -8.67 -1.51 8.06
CA VAL A 5 -7.98 -2.81 7.88
C VAL A 5 -8.52 -3.57 6.68
N ALA A 6 -9.85 -3.56 6.48
CA ALA A 6 -10.49 -4.14 5.30
C ALA A 6 -9.94 -3.51 4.00
N ARG A 7 -9.86 -2.17 3.98
CA ARG A 7 -9.33 -1.41 2.83
C ARG A 7 -7.87 -1.70 2.51
N LYS A 8 -7.04 -2.04 3.51
CA LYS A 8 -5.63 -2.41 3.27
C LYS A 8 -5.53 -3.75 2.57
N LYS A 9 -6.26 -4.74 3.08
CA LYS A 9 -6.29 -6.08 2.49
C LYS A 9 -6.78 -6.05 1.05
N ASP A 10 -7.84 -5.28 0.78
CA ASP A 10 -8.35 -5.12 -0.58
C ASP A 10 -7.28 -4.54 -1.53
N LEU A 11 -6.49 -3.55 -1.08
CA LEU A 11 -5.40 -2.97 -1.87
C LEU A 11 -4.22 -3.93 -2.07
N GLU A 12 -3.91 -4.78 -1.09
CA GLU A 12 -2.88 -5.82 -1.20
C GLU A 12 -3.31 -6.89 -2.22
N ASP A 13 -4.57 -7.33 -2.14
CA ASP A 13 -5.17 -8.31 -3.05
C ASP A 13 -5.21 -7.74 -4.49
N ASP A 14 -5.61 -6.47 -4.67
CA ASP A 14 -5.59 -5.77 -5.96
C ASP A 14 -4.18 -5.68 -6.55
N ASN A 15 -3.17 -5.37 -5.72
CA ASN A 15 -1.78 -5.26 -6.18
C ASN A 15 -1.19 -6.64 -6.55
N ALA A 16 -1.56 -7.69 -5.81
CA ALA A 16 -1.21 -9.06 -6.15
C ALA A 16 -1.84 -9.49 -7.50
N GLU A 17 -3.09 -9.12 -7.76
CA GLU A 17 -3.75 -9.37 -9.03
C GLU A 17 -3.10 -8.59 -10.18
N LEU A 18 -2.73 -7.32 -9.96
CA LEU A 18 -2.00 -6.50 -10.93
C LEU A 18 -0.65 -7.15 -11.31
N ARG A 19 0.13 -7.61 -10.33
CA ARG A 19 1.41 -8.30 -10.57
C ARG A 19 1.22 -9.56 -11.38
N LYS A 20 0.21 -10.37 -11.05
CA LYS A 20 -0.12 -11.58 -11.78
C LYS A 20 -0.49 -11.27 -13.24
N THR A 21 -1.28 -10.22 -13.45
CA THR A 21 -1.69 -9.78 -14.78
C THR A 21 -0.52 -9.25 -15.60
N LEU A 22 0.36 -8.45 -14.99
CA LEU A 22 1.60 -7.97 -15.64
C LEU A 22 2.52 -9.13 -16.03
N ALA A 23 2.70 -10.11 -15.15
CA ALA A 23 3.52 -11.29 -15.44
C ALA A 23 2.93 -12.14 -16.58
N TYR A 24 1.61 -12.33 -16.58
CA TYR A 24 0.91 -13.01 -17.67
C TYR A 24 1.10 -12.26 -18.99
N LEU A 25 0.83 -10.95 -19.01
CA LEU A 25 0.94 -10.13 -20.21
C LEU A 25 2.37 -10.11 -20.75
N GLN A 26 3.38 -10.02 -19.86
CA GLN A 26 4.78 -10.09 -20.24
C GLN A 26 5.11 -11.42 -20.93
N THR A 27 4.61 -12.53 -20.39
CA THR A 27 4.85 -13.86 -20.94
C THR A 27 4.18 -14.02 -22.31
N ASP A 28 2.92 -13.60 -22.42
CA ASP A 28 2.12 -13.67 -23.64
C ASP A 28 2.75 -12.82 -24.76
N LEU A 29 3.09 -11.57 -24.47
CA LEU A 29 3.77 -10.69 -25.42
C LEU A 29 5.15 -11.22 -25.84
N GLN A 30 5.89 -11.81 -24.91
CA GLN A 30 7.19 -12.40 -25.23
C GLN A 30 7.06 -13.62 -26.16
N GLN A 31 6.01 -14.41 -26.00
CA GLN A 31 5.69 -15.50 -26.92
C GLN A 31 5.31 -14.97 -28.31
N GLU A 32 4.41 -13.98 -28.39
CA GLU A 32 3.98 -13.36 -29.64
C GLU A 32 5.14 -12.69 -30.40
N PHE A 33 5.97 -11.91 -29.70
CA PHE A 33 7.14 -11.28 -30.30
C PHE A 33 8.18 -12.31 -30.78
N SER A 34 8.34 -13.41 -30.06
CA SER A 34 9.23 -14.50 -30.48
C SER A 34 8.71 -15.17 -31.75
N ALA A 35 7.42 -15.50 -31.81
CA ALA A 35 6.79 -16.08 -32.99
C ALA A 35 6.93 -15.16 -34.22
N PHE A 36 6.68 -13.86 -34.04
CA PHE A 36 6.83 -12.87 -35.11
C PHE A 36 8.29 -12.75 -35.58
N LYS A 37 9.27 -12.79 -34.68
CA LYS A 37 10.71 -12.81 -35.03
C LYS A 37 11.09 -14.04 -35.86
N GLU A 38 10.53 -15.20 -35.52
CA GLU A 38 10.74 -16.42 -36.31
C GLU A 38 10.16 -16.30 -37.72
N GLU A 39 8.99 -15.67 -37.87
CA GLU A 39 8.40 -15.38 -39.18
C GLU A 39 9.26 -14.39 -39.98
N LEU A 40 9.72 -13.31 -39.35
CA LEU A 40 10.66 -12.36 -39.97
C LEU A 40 11.95 -13.05 -40.42
N ALA A 41 12.48 -13.99 -39.63
CA ALA A 41 13.67 -14.75 -39.98
C ALA A 41 13.46 -15.66 -41.22
N LYS A 42 12.23 -16.14 -41.46
CA LYS A 42 11.88 -16.88 -42.69
C LYS A 42 11.87 -15.95 -43.91
N PHE A 43 11.33 -14.74 -43.77
CA PHE A 43 11.32 -13.71 -44.83
C PHE A 43 12.72 -13.14 -45.15
N LYS A 44 13.65 -13.13 -44.18
CA LYS A 44 15.03 -12.68 -44.38
C LYS A 44 15.83 -13.45 -45.44
N LYS A 45 15.39 -14.65 -45.82
CA LYS A 45 16.12 -15.55 -46.73
C LYS A 45 15.83 -15.26 -48.21
N GLU A 46 14.94 -14.33 -48.54
CA GLU A 46 14.69 -13.92 -49.93
C GLU A 46 15.69 -12.85 -50.40
N PRO A 47 16.36 -13.06 -51.55
CA PRO A 47 17.40 -12.16 -52.05
C PRO A 47 16.87 -10.80 -52.54
N SER A 48 15.55 -10.59 -52.58
CA SER A 48 14.88 -9.39 -53.10
C SER A 48 13.95 -8.75 -52.05
N ARG A 49 14.49 -8.39 -50.88
CA ARG A 49 13.73 -7.61 -49.87
C ARG A 49 13.63 -6.14 -50.28
N SER A 50 12.43 -5.57 -50.15
CA SER A 50 12.21 -4.14 -50.37
C SER A 50 12.71 -3.31 -49.16
N SER A 51 12.97 -2.02 -49.38
CA SER A 51 13.45 -1.11 -48.32
C SER A 51 12.43 -0.95 -47.20
N GLU A 52 11.14 -1.02 -47.55
CA GLU A 52 10.00 -0.89 -46.64
C GLU A 52 9.93 -2.07 -45.67
N ALA A 53 10.30 -3.28 -46.12
CA ALA A 53 10.33 -4.47 -45.29
C ALA A 53 11.46 -4.43 -44.24
N ILE A 54 12.58 -3.78 -44.56
CA ILE A 54 13.69 -3.55 -43.62
C ILE A 54 13.27 -2.49 -42.59
N SER A 55 12.69 -1.37 -43.03
CA SER A 55 12.20 -0.31 -42.15
C SER A 55 11.09 -0.77 -41.20
N LEU A 56 10.21 -1.67 -41.65
CA LEU A 56 9.17 -2.25 -40.80
C LEU A 56 9.77 -3.13 -39.69
N GLU A 57 10.79 -3.92 -40.00
CA GLU A 57 11.49 -4.77 -39.04
C GLU A 57 12.18 -3.93 -37.95
N GLU A 58 12.88 -2.86 -38.34
CA GLU A 58 13.51 -1.94 -37.39
C GLU A 58 12.49 -1.28 -36.46
N ARG A 59 11.34 -0.84 -37.00
CA ARG A 59 10.24 -0.30 -36.20
C ARG A 59 9.64 -1.32 -35.24
N PHE A 60 9.55 -2.58 -35.65
CA PHE A 60 9.06 -3.65 -34.80
C PHE A 60 10.02 -3.92 -33.62
N ILE A 61 11.32 -4.01 -33.87
CA ILE A 61 12.32 -4.20 -32.80
C ILE A 61 12.28 -3.03 -31.80
N ALA A 62 12.17 -1.80 -32.30
CA ALA A 62 12.02 -0.62 -31.45
C ALA A 62 10.71 -0.65 -30.63
N PHE A 63 9.61 -1.10 -31.24
CA PHE A 63 8.33 -1.25 -30.56
C PHE A 63 8.39 -2.29 -29.44
N GLU A 64 8.91 -3.48 -29.71
CA GLU A 64 9.11 -4.54 -28.71
C GLU A 64 9.93 -4.03 -27.51
N GLY A 65 11.06 -3.38 -27.79
CA GLY A 65 11.92 -2.82 -26.74
C GLY A 65 11.18 -1.80 -25.87
N LYS A 66 10.35 -0.94 -26.50
CA LYS A 66 9.51 0.02 -25.78
C LYS A 66 8.47 -0.69 -24.90
N VAL A 67 7.79 -1.71 -25.42
CA VAL A 67 6.78 -2.47 -24.67
C VAL A 67 7.38 -3.12 -23.43
N PHE A 68 8.53 -3.80 -23.55
CA PHE A 68 9.19 -4.40 -22.39
C PHE A 68 9.70 -3.35 -21.40
N SER A 69 10.19 -2.21 -21.87
CA SER A 69 10.59 -1.10 -21.00
C SER A 69 9.41 -0.55 -20.19
N GLU A 70 8.24 -0.40 -20.80
CA GLU A 70 7.04 0.07 -20.09
C GLU A 70 6.53 -0.96 -19.08
N ILE A 71 6.53 -2.26 -19.43
CA ILE A 71 6.16 -3.33 -18.49
C ILE A 71 7.11 -3.31 -17.27
N ALA A 72 8.42 -3.22 -17.50
CA ALA A 72 9.40 -3.15 -16.41
C ALA A 72 9.19 -1.91 -15.51
N SER A 73 8.86 -0.77 -16.11
CA SER A 73 8.53 0.47 -15.39
C SER A 73 7.29 0.30 -14.52
N LEU A 74 6.22 -0.31 -15.06
CA LEU A 74 4.99 -0.58 -14.32
C LEU A 74 5.21 -1.53 -13.15
N THR A 75 5.96 -2.62 -13.36
CA THR A 75 6.33 -3.57 -12.30
C THR A 75 7.09 -2.86 -11.18
N THR A 76 8.13 -2.07 -11.53
CA THR A 76 8.93 -1.31 -10.55
C THR A 76 8.07 -0.33 -9.75
N ARG A 77 7.11 0.34 -10.41
CA ARG A 77 6.18 1.27 -9.73
C ARG A 77 5.23 0.54 -8.78
N SER A 78 4.72 -0.63 -9.16
CA SER A 78 3.89 -1.47 -8.29
C SER A 78 4.67 -1.89 -7.04
N ASP A 79 5.91 -2.34 -7.20
CA ASP A 79 6.79 -2.74 -6.09
C ASP A 79 7.08 -1.56 -5.15
N THR A 80 7.45 -0.41 -5.72
CA THR A 80 7.73 0.80 -4.93
C THR A 80 6.51 1.27 -4.13
N LEU A 81 5.30 1.15 -4.69
CA LEU A 81 4.09 1.57 -4.00
C LEU A 81 3.78 0.66 -2.80
N GLU A 82 4.00 -0.64 -2.94
CA GLU A 82 3.84 -1.59 -1.84
C GLU A 82 4.83 -1.30 -0.70
N GLU A 83 6.12 -1.12 -1.02
CA GLU A 83 7.13 -0.78 -0.02
C GLU A 83 6.81 0.52 0.74
N ARG A 84 6.29 1.53 0.02
CA ARG A 84 5.87 2.80 0.64
C ARG A 84 4.64 2.63 1.51
N MET A 85 3.69 1.78 1.12
CA MET A 85 2.52 1.48 1.94
C MET A 85 2.93 0.82 3.25
N ASP A 86 3.81 -0.18 3.21
CA ASP A 86 4.33 -0.84 4.40
C ASP A 86 5.10 0.12 5.30
N SER A 87 5.94 0.97 4.71
CA SER A 87 6.68 2.00 5.46
C SER A 87 5.74 2.98 6.17
N LEU A 88 4.66 3.40 5.52
CA LEU A 88 3.65 4.29 6.10
C LEU A 88 2.85 3.60 7.22
N GLU A 89 2.53 2.32 7.05
CA GLU A 89 1.87 1.53 8.09
C GLU A 89 2.76 1.39 9.33
N GLN A 90 4.02 1.04 9.14
CA GLN A 90 5.00 0.95 10.23
C GLN A 90 5.19 2.30 10.92
N TYR A 91 5.29 3.39 10.15
CA TYR A 91 5.41 4.73 10.69
C TYR A 91 4.19 5.12 11.53
N SER A 92 2.99 4.83 11.04
CA SER A 92 1.73 5.08 11.74
C SER A 92 1.67 4.33 13.07
N ARG A 93 2.15 3.08 13.12
CA ARG A 93 2.13 2.25 14.32
C ARG A 93 3.29 2.49 15.29
N ARG A 94 4.26 3.34 14.95
CA ARG A 94 5.49 3.52 15.72
C ARG A 94 5.27 3.86 17.20
N ASN A 95 4.20 4.58 17.52
CA ASN A 95 3.87 4.99 18.89
C ASN A 95 2.67 4.22 19.48
N CYS A 96 2.25 3.13 18.84
CA CYS A 96 1.13 2.33 19.28
C CYS A 96 1.63 0.99 19.82
N LEU A 97 1.15 0.61 21.01
CA LEU A 97 1.34 -0.73 21.55
C LEU A 97 0.03 -1.47 21.46
N LEU A 98 0.06 -2.65 20.85
CA LEU A 98 -1.09 -3.53 20.77
C LEU A 98 -1.02 -4.56 21.90
N VAL A 99 -1.96 -4.49 22.84
CA VAL A 99 -2.04 -5.39 23.98
C VAL A 99 -3.18 -6.38 23.74
N HIS A 100 -2.87 -7.67 23.78
CA HIS A 100 -3.84 -8.75 23.58
C HIS A 100 -4.07 -9.53 24.88
N GLY A 101 -5.21 -10.22 24.96
CA GLY A 101 -5.54 -11.10 26.10
C GLY A 101 -6.01 -10.34 27.35
N ILE A 102 -6.43 -9.09 27.20
CA ILE A 102 -7.18 -8.37 28.22
C ILE A 102 -8.64 -8.83 28.12
N GLN A 103 -9.25 -9.11 29.27
CA GLN A 103 -10.65 -9.49 29.31
C GLN A 103 -11.53 -8.24 29.13
N GLU A 104 -12.44 -8.29 28.16
CA GLU A 104 -13.31 -7.17 27.81
C GLU A 104 -14.44 -7.01 28.84
N GLU A 105 -14.71 -5.76 29.25
CA GLU A 105 -15.82 -5.42 30.14
C GLU A 105 -16.77 -4.39 29.48
N SER A 106 -18.05 -4.41 29.85
CA SER A 106 -19.02 -3.44 29.35
C SER A 106 -18.82 -2.08 30.02
N LYS A 107 -18.74 -1.00 29.22
CA LYS A 107 -18.41 0.37 29.66
C LYS A 107 -17.04 0.47 30.34
N GLU A 108 -16.05 -0.23 29.79
CA GLU A 108 -14.69 -0.23 30.30
C GLU A 108 -13.99 1.13 30.12
N ASP A 109 -13.24 1.54 31.14
CA ASP A 109 -12.29 2.65 31.07
C ASP A 109 -10.93 2.13 30.58
N CYS A 110 -10.67 2.30 29.28
CA CYS A 110 -9.47 1.83 28.62
C CYS A 110 -8.17 2.40 29.24
N ILE A 111 -8.19 3.63 29.75
CA ILE A 111 -7.01 4.27 30.35
C ILE A 111 -6.72 3.60 31.68
N LYS A 112 -7.74 3.44 32.53
CA LYS A 112 -7.61 2.77 33.81
C LYS A 112 -7.16 1.32 33.65
N THR A 113 -7.71 0.58 32.68
CA THR A 113 -7.27 -0.78 32.38
C THR A 113 -5.81 -0.81 31.95
N ALA A 114 -5.40 0.09 31.04
CA ALA A 114 -4.01 0.16 30.58
C ALA A 114 -3.05 0.44 31.76
N VAL A 115 -3.34 1.44 32.59
CA VAL A 115 -2.51 1.78 33.76
C VAL A 115 -2.41 0.60 34.72
N THR A 116 -3.53 -0.06 35.01
CA THR A 116 -3.57 -1.25 35.89
C THR A 116 -2.74 -2.40 35.31
N LEU A 117 -2.84 -2.65 34.01
CA LEU A 117 -2.05 -3.66 33.33
C LEU A 117 -0.54 -3.37 33.41
N PHE A 118 -0.12 -2.14 33.11
CA PHE A 118 1.29 -1.77 33.18
C PHE A 118 1.84 -1.78 34.62
N ARG A 119 1.03 -1.39 35.61
CA ARG A 119 1.39 -1.42 37.03
C ARG A 119 1.48 -2.85 37.57
N ASP A 120 0.44 -3.65 37.39
CA ASP A 120 0.28 -4.90 38.14
C ASP A 120 0.89 -6.10 37.42
N LYS A 121 0.83 -6.11 36.08
CA LYS A 121 1.31 -7.24 35.26
C LYS A 121 2.72 -7.01 34.75
N ILE A 122 2.97 -5.83 34.16
CA ILE A 122 4.27 -5.51 33.57
C ILE A 122 5.24 -4.98 34.64
N LYS A 123 4.73 -4.46 35.76
CA LYS A 123 5.50 -3.90 36.88
C LYS A 123 6.44 -2.80 36.45
N VAL A 124 5.97 -1.95 35.53
CA VAL A 124 6.67 -0.72 35.17
C VAL A 124 6.63 0.20 36.41
N PRO A 125 7.74 0.87 36.79
CA PRO A 125 7.74 1.82 37.90
C PRO A 125 7.03 3.12 37.50
N ILE A 126 5.73 3.03 37.25
CA ILE A 126 4.87 4.13 36.81
C ILE A 126 4.86 5.23 37.87
N ASP A 127 4.86 4.88 39.15
CA ASP A 127 4.79 5.85 40.25
C ASP A 127 6.08 6.72 40.31
N GLU A 128 7.23 6.21 39.85
CA GLU A 128 8.48 6.95 39.73
C GLU A 128 8.51 7.88 38.50
N TRP A 129 7.66 7.60 37.50
CA TRP A 129 7.48 8.42 36.30
C TRP A 129 6.41 9.50 36.51
N LEU A 130 5.28 9.15 37.13
CA LEU A 130 4.20 10.07 37.48
C LEU A 130 4.65 11.14 38.47
N SER A 131 5.54 10.79 39.41
CA SER A 131 6.16 11.78 40.31
C SER A 131 7.14 12.74 39.61
N LYS A 132 7.61 12.40 38.39
CA LYS A 132 8.48 13.25 37.56
C LYS A 132 7.70 14.04 36.50
N MET A 133 6.45 13.69 36.23
CA MET A 133 5.54 14.50 35.42
C MET A 133 4.87 15.53 36.35
N SER A 134 5.11 16.82 36.08
CA SER A 134 4.49 17.96 36.78
C SER A 134 2.96 17.79 36.90
N PRO A 135 2.32 18.23 38.00
CA PRO A 135 0.90 17.99 38.31
C PRO A 135 -0.07 18.87 37.50
N ASP A 136 0.21 19.15 36.23
CA ASP A 136 -0.63 20.01 35.39
C ASP A 136 -1.74 19.25 34.65
N TYR A 137 -1.96 17.97 34.98
CA TYR A 137 -3.22 17.28 34.67
C TYR A 137 -4.28 17.71 35.70
N GLU A 138 -4.69 18.97 35.66
CA GLU A 138 -5.99 19.36 36.20
C GLU A 138 -7.07 18.70 35.34
N ASP A 139 -8.11 18.21 36.01
CA ASP A 139 -9.28 17.57 35.44
C ASP A 139 -9.75 18.33 34.19
N ILE A 140 -9.75 17.64 33.03
CA ILE A 140 -10.49 18.14 31.88
C ILE A 140 -11.96 17.97 32.27
N GLU A 141 -12.55 19.01 32.85
CA GLU A 141 -14.00 19.10 32.95
C GLU A 141 -14.54 18.96 31.53
N GLU A 142 -15.36 17.94 31.31
CA GLU A 142 -16.13 17.78 30.08
C GLU A 142 -17.07 18.99 29.98
N GLU A 143 -16.66 20.04 29.23
CA GLU A 143 -17.62 21.01 28.74
C GLU A 143 -18.57 20.26 27.79
N GLU A 144 -19.79 20.00 28.27
CA GLU A 144 -20.94 19.64 27.43
C GLU A 144 -21.16 20.76 26.41
N GLY A 145 -20.50 20.65 25.26
CA GLY A 145 -20.77 21.49 24.10
C GLY A 145 -22.15 21.18 23.56
N GLU A 146 -23.11 22.05 23.87
CA GLU A 146 -24.45 22.07 23.29
C GLU A 146 -24.36 21.97 21.75
N GLU A 147 -25.14 21.06 21.18
CA GLU A 147 -25.38 20.95 19.74
C GLU A 147 -25.97 22.28 19.22
N GLU A 148 -25.20 23.05 18.45
CA GLU A 148 -25.77 24.00 17.50
C GLU A 148 -25.68 23.43 16.09
N ASP A 149 -26.81 22.85 15.67
CA ASP A 149 -27.21 22.71 14.29
C ASP A 149 -26.97 24.04 13.55
N ASN A 150 -26.02 24.06 12.61
CA ASN A 150 -26.03 25.09 11.58
C ASN A 150 -25.70 24.52 10.21
N ALA A 151 -26.77 24.23 9.49
CA ALA A 151 -26.76 24.01 8.05
C ALA A 151 -26.18 25.24 7.34
N ILE A 152 -25.08 25.05 6.62
CA ILE A 152 -24.69 25.95 5.53
C ILE A 152 -24.43 25.10 4.29
N SER A 153 -25.45 25.10 3.44
CA SER A 153 -25.37 24.93 2.01
C SER A 153 -24.43 25.97 1.38
N ALA A 154 -23.90 25.62 0.20
CA ALA A 154 -23.18 26.47 -0.77
C ALA A 154 -21.65 26.36 -0.78
N PHE A 155 -21.16 25.48 -1.66
CA PHE A 155 -20.22 25.79 -2.75
C PHE A 155 -20.48 24.68 -3.80
N GLY A 156 -20.88 24.93 -5.04
CA GLY A 156 -20.48 26.02 -5.93
C GLY A 156 -19.51 25.44 -6.94
#